data_AF-A0A1Y5SIV3-F1
#
_entry.id   AF-A0A1Y5SIV3-F1
#
_cell.length_a   1.000
_cell.length_b   1.000
_cell.length_c   1.000
_cell.angle_alpha   90.00
_cell.angle_beta   90.00
_cell.angle_gamma   90.00
#
_symmetry.space_group_name_H-M   'P 1'
#
loop_
_entity.id
_entity.type
_entity.pdbx_description
1 polymer ?
#
loop_
_entity_poly.entity_id
_entity_poly.type
_entity_poly.pdbx_seq_one_letter_code
_entity_poly.pdbx_strand_id
1 'polypeptide(L)'
;MMHTLCEMAQQHVKALVFFQQFLLTNRPTKLKRIDADARVGYGARMNDETATQPSFPLRETDDDARQLARQLIGDVRHAALAVLDENGAPAVTRIAFGVESDGTMVSLISDLSAHAKRLKAHPRCGLLIGDPPQKGDPLAFPRLSLAAEVRFLSRDDPSHSARRDEWLKTHPKSALYIDFSDFNFIAFTPLHGDLNGGFGKAYHLTRADLI
;
A
#
# COMPACT_ATOMS: atom_id res chain seq x y z
N MET A 1 40.52 -5.60 5.62
CA MET A 1 39.40 -6.23 4.88
C MET A 1 38.67 -7.31 5.68
N MET A 2 39.36 -8.07 6.56
CA MET A 2 38.72 -9.13 7.38
C MET A 2 37.93 -8.61 8.61
N HIS A 3 38.26 -7.42 9.12
CA HIS A 3 37.57 -6.81 10.27
C HIS A 3 36.13 -6.33 9.95
N THR A 4 35.90 -5.77 8.76
CA THR A 4 34.59 -5.21 8.36
C THR A 4 33.53 -6.29 8.10
N LEU A 5 33.93 -7.48 7.65
CA LEU A 5 33.04 -8.63 7.46
C LEU A 5 32.59 -9.24 8.80
N CYS A 6 33.45 -9.18 9.82
CA CYS A 6 33.14 -9.66 11.17
C CYS A 6 32.11 -8.75 11.88
N GLU A 7 32.21 -7.44 11.68
CA GLU A 7 31.25 -6.47 12.25
C GLU A 7 29.85 -6.58 11.63
N MET A 8 29.75 -6.81 10.32
CA MET A 8 28.45 -7.04 9.66
C MET A 8 27.81 -8.36 10.11
N ALA A 9 28.59 -9.42 10.26
CA ALA A 9 28.10 -10.69 10.81
C ALA A 9 27.61 -10.54 12.27
N GLN A 10 28.30 -9.75 13.08
CA GLN A 10 27.89 -9.48 14.47
C GLN A 10 26.63 -8.61 14.56
N GLN A 11 26.40 -7.67 13.63
CA GLN A 11 25.16 -6.88 13.57
C GLN A 11 23.95 -7.73 13.17
N HIS A 12 24.12 -8.66 12.22
CA HIS A 12 23.07 -9.60 11.82
C HIS A 12 22.66 -10.56 12.95
N VAL A 13 23.63 -11.09 13.70
CA VAL A 13 23.35 -11.96 14.85
C VAL A 13 22.65 -11.19 15.97
N LYS A 14 23.03 -9.93 16.23
CA LYS A 14 22.35 -9.07 17.21
C LYS A 14 20.90 -8.76 16.82
N ALA A 15 20.62 -8.52 15.54
CA ALA A 15 19.26 -8.30 15.06
C ALA A 15 18.38 -9.55 15.20
N LEU A 16 18.94 -10.74 14.93
CA LEU A 16 18.22 -12.01 15.07
C LEU A 16 17.90 -12.33 16.53
N VAL A 17 18.85 -12.11 17.45
CA VAL A 17 18.67 -12.33 18.89
C VAL A 17 17.67 -11.32 19.48
N PHE A 18 17.69 -10.06 19.04
CA PHE A 18 16.71 -9.06 19.46
C PHE A 18 15.29 -9.41 19.00
N PHE A 19 15.14 -9.90 17.77
CA PHE A 19 13.85 -10.34 17.23
C PHE A 19 13.32 -11.58 17.96
N GLN A 20 14.19 -12.54 18.28
CA GLN A 20 13.82 -13.73 19.06
C GLN A 20 13.41 -13.37 20.50
N GLN A 21 14.12 -12.44 21.14
CA GLN A 21 13.78 -11.95 22.48
C GLN A 21 12.45 -11.20 22.47
N PHE A 22 12.19 -10.34 21.48
CA PHE A 22 10.93 -9.60 21.33
C PHE A 22 9.71 -10.52 21.18
N LEU A 23 9.84 -11.63 20.44
CA LEU A 23 8.79 -12.64 20.31
C LEU A 23 8.54 -13.42 21.61
N LEU A 24 9.57 -13.56 22.46
CA LEU A 24 9.46 -14.24 23.76
C LEU A 24 8.86 -13.34 24.84
N THR A 25 9.13 -12.03 24.84
CA THR A 25 8.56 -11.07 25.80
C THR A 25 7.18 -10.54 25.43
N ASN A 26 6.82 -10.48 24.14
CA ASN A 26 5.51 -9.99 23.67
C ASN A 26 4.58 -11.13 23.22
N ARG A 27 4.44 -12.18 24.04
CA ARG A 27 3.35 -13.15 23.82
C ARG A 27 2.02 -12.50 24.18
N PRO A 28 1.03 -12.44 23.27
CA PRO A 28 -0.32 -12.02 23.63
C PRO A 28 -0.89 -13.00 24.66
N THR A 29 -1.19 -12.50 25.85
CA THR A 29 -1.83 -13.27 26.92
C THR A 29 -3.35 -13.29 26.70
N LYS A 30 -3.88 -14.52 26.61
CA LYS A 30 -5.30 -14.92 26.62
C LYS A 30 -6.15 -14.47 25.42
N LEU A 31 -6.14 -15.31 24.38
CA LEU A 31 -7.31 -15.46 23.50
C LEU A 31 -8.39 -16.23 24.28
N LYS A 32 -9.55 -15.63 24.53
CA LYS A 32 -10.72 -16.38 25.00
C LYS A 32 -11.14 -17.33 23.88
N ARG A 33 -11.15 -18.63 24.17
CA ARG A 33 -11.70 -19.68 23.31
C ARG A 33 -13.16 -19.31 23.00
N ILE A 34 -13.49 -19.15 21.72
CA ILE A 34 -14.88 -19.13 21.26
C ILE A 34 -15.24 -20.59 21.02
N ASP A 35 -16.27 -21.08 21.70
CA ASP A 35 -16.72 -22.46 21.60
C ASP A 35 -17.21 -22.78 20.18
N ALA A 36 -16.69 -23.88 19.62
CA ALA A 36 -16.81 -24.27 18.22
C ALA A 36 -18.10 -25.05 17.89
N ASP A 37 -19.18 -24.88 18.66
CA ASP A 37 -20.41 -25.68 18.53
C ASP A 37 -21.67 -24.89 18.14
N ALA A 38 -21.52 -23.67 17.63
CA ALA A 38 -22.62 -22.99 16.93
C ALA A 38 -22.77 -23.52 15.49
N ARG A 39 -23.38 -24.71 15.34
CA ARG A 39 -23.91 -25.17 14.05
C ARG A 39 -25.06 -24.25 13.63
N VAL A 40 -24.74 -23.15 12.96
CA VAL A 40 -25.74 -22.34 12.25
C VAL A 40 -26.02 -23.04 10.92
N GLY A 41 -27.13 -23.76 10.88
CA GLY A 41 -27.60 -24.47 9.68
C GLY A 41 -27.92 -23.49 8.55
N TYR A 42 -27.21 -23.62 7.43
CA TYR A 42 -27.60 -23.02 6.16
C TYR A 42 -28.64 -23.95 5.50
N GLY A 43 -29.89 -23.80 5.92
CA GLY A 43 -31.05 -24.47 5.34
C GLY A 43 -31.94 -23.44 4.65
N ALA A 44 -32.14 -23.61 3.35
CA ALA A 44 -32.91 -22.74 2.50
C ALA A 44 -34.33 -22.45 3.02
N ARG A 45 -34.73 -21.18 3.00
CA ARG A 45 -36.10 -20.76 2.73
C ARG A 45 -36.05 -19.56 1.78
N MET A 46 -36.55 -19.79 0.56
CA MET A 46 -36.89 -18.74 -0.38
C MET A 46 -38.25 -18.13 -0.01
N ASN A 47 -38.40 -16.87 -0.44
CA ASN A 47 -39.59 -16.02 -0.53
C ASN A 47 -39.93 -15.16 0.71
N ASP A 48 -39.40 -13.93 0.73
CA ASP A 48 -40.18 -12.72 1.00
C ASP A 48 -39.59 -11.51 0.24
N GLU A 49 -40.48 -10.65 -0.25
CA GLU A 49 -40.29 -9.60 -1.24
C GLU A 49 -39.61 -8.33 -0.68
N THR A 50 -38.75 -7.72 -1.49
CA THR A 50 -38.36 -6.29 -1.42
C THR A 50 -37.72 -5.75 -0.13
N ALA A 51 -36.75 -6.46 0.44
CA ALA A 51 -35.73 -5.76 1.24
C ALA A 51 -34.79 -5.00 0.28
N THR A 52 -35.17 -3.78 -0.11
CA THR A 52 -34.25 -2.84 -0.75
C THR A 52 -33.10 -2.63 0.23
N GLN A 53 -31.98 -3.32 -0.03
CA GLN A 53 -30.74 -3.06 0.71
C GLN A 53 -30.52 -1.55 0.68
N PRO A 54 -30.21 -0.89 1.80
CA PRO A 54 -29.85 0.52 1.75
C PRO A 54 -28.59 0.62 0.89
N SER A 55 -28.76 0.93 -0.39
CA SER A 55 -27.67 1.28 -1.27
C SER A 55 -27.18 2.61 -0.74
N PHE A 56 -26.08 2.62 -0.01
CA PHE A 56 -25.38 3.87 0.26
C PHE A 56 -25.01 4.44 -1.11
N PRO A 57 -25.71 5.47 -1.60
CA PRO A 57 -25.53 5.87 -2.99
C PRO A 57 -24.14 6.49 -3.10
N LEU A 58 -23.36 6.02 -4.07
CA LEU A 58 -22.15 6.72 -4.46
C LEU A 58 -22.54 8.15 -4.83
N ARG A 59 -21.80 9.12 -4.29
CA ARG A 59 -21.99 10.52 -4.64
C ARG A 59 -21.42 10.79 -6.02
N GLU A 60 -22.00 11.74 -6.73
CA GLU A 60 -21.40 12.28 -7.93
C GLU A 60 -20.05 12.94 -7.58
N THR A 61 -19.05 12.73 -8.42
CA THR A 61 -17.69 13.22 -8.20
C THR A 61 -17.61 14.71 -8.51
N ASP A 62 -17.55 15.51 -7.45
CA ASP A 62 -17.39 16.95 -7.45
C ASP A 62 -15.91 17.39 -7.36
N ASP A 63 -15.66 18.70 -7.45
CA ASP A 63 -14.31 19.26 -7.40
C ASP A 63 -13.66 19.07 -6.02
N ASP A 64 -14.45 19.06 -4.95
CA ASP A 64 -13.97 18.80 -3.60
C ASP A 64 -13.44 17.36 -3.47
N ALA A 65 -14.15 16.38 -4.05
CA ALA A 65 -13.70 14.99 -4.10
C ALA A 65 -12.39 14.84 -4.91
N ARG A 66 -12.30 15.49 -6.07
CA ARG A 66 -11.07 15.54 -6.88
C ARG A 66 -9.91 16.12 -6.10
N GLN A 67 -10.13 17.26 -5.44
CA GLN A 67 -9.11 17.94 -4.65
C GLN A 67 -8.64 17.06 -3.48
N LEU A 68 -9.57 16.45 -2.74
CA LEU A 68 -9.26 15.57 -1.62
C LEU A 68 -8.44 14.35 -2.05
N ALA A 69 -8.80 13.72 -3.18
CA ALA A 69 -8.04 12.60 -3.73
C ALA A 69 -6.61 12.98 -4.08
N ARG A 70 -6.41 14.11 -4.78
CA ARG A 70 -5.09 14.63 -5.15
C ARG A 70 -4.25 15.01 -3.92
N GLN A 71 -4.88 15.58 -2.89
CA GLN A 71 -4.23 15.87 -1.61
C GLN A 71 -3.74 14.59 -0.93
N LEU A 72 -4.60 13.57 -0.82
CA LEU A 72 -4.22 12.28 -0.25
C LEU A 72 -3.04 11.65 -0.98
N ILE A 73 -3.00 11.73 -2.31
CA ILE A 73 -1.90 11.21 -3.13
C ILE A 73 -0.59 12.00 -2.86
N GLY A 74 -0.64 13.33 -2.79
CA GLY A 74 0.55 14.17 -2.61
C GLY A 74 1.15 14.14 -1.19
N ASP A 75 0.32 13.95 -0.17
CA ASP A 75 0.74 14.10 1.24
C ASP A 75 1.40 12.83 1.81
N VAL A 76 1.02 11.64 1.31
CA VAL A 76 1.53 10.38 1.86
C VAL A 76 2.99 10.12 1.48
N ARG A 77 3.69 9.36 2.33
CA ARG A 77 5.06 8.87 2.05
C ARG A 77 5.15 7.35 1.92
N HIS A 78 4.02 6.69 2.10
CA HIS A 78 3.88 5.25 1.98
C HIS A 78 2.45 4.90 1.56
N ALA A 79 2.28 3.67 1.08
CA ALA A 79 0.97 3.11 0.73
C ALA A 79 0.96 1.61 1.06
N ALA A 80 -0.23 1.05 1.22
CA ALA A 80 -0.38 -0.41 1.17
C ALA A 80 -0.61 -0.83 -0.29
N LEU A 81 0.28 -1.68 -0.80
CA LEU A 81 0.25 -2.25 -2.14
C LEU A 81 -0.35 -3.65 -2.08
N ALA A 82 -1.40 -3.87 -2.87
CA ALA A 82 -1.99 -5.17 -3.15
C ALA A 82 -1.53 -5.66 -4.53
N VAL A 83 -0.97 -6.86 -4.57
CA VAL A 83 -0.55 -7.56 -5.80
C VAL A 83 -1.10 -8.98 -5.79
N LEU A 84 -1.18 -9.63 -6.95
CA LEU A 84 -1.58 -11.02 -7.04
C LEU A 84 -0.35 -11.94 -6.96
N ASP A 85 -0.47 -13.07 -6.26
CA ASP A 85 0.50 -14.16 -6.37
C ASP A 85 0.23 -15.04 -7.62
N GLU A 86 1.05 -16.07 -7.83
CA GLU A 86 0.92 -16.97 -8.98
C GLU A 86 -0.41 -17.74 -9.06
N ASN A 87 -1.14 -17.85 -7.94
CA ASN A 87 -2.43 -18.53 -7.87
C ASN A 87 -3.61 -17.54 -7.91
N GLY A 88 -3.32 -16.24 -8.07
CA GLY A 88 -4.32 -15.17 -8.07
C GLY A 88 -4.78 -14.75 -6.68
N ALA A 89 -4.13 -15.18 -5.60
CA ALA A 89 -4.45 -14.70 -4.26
C ALA A 89 -3.85 -13.30 -4.02
N PRO A 90 -4.59 -12.39 -3.38
CA PRO A 90 -4.07 -11.06 -3.08
C PRO A 90 -3.05 -11.12 -1.95
N ALA A 91 -1.88 -10.53 -2.18
CA ALA A 91 -0.85 -10.28 -1.19
C ALA A 91 -0.72 -8.76 -0.97
N VAL A 92 -0.75 -8.35 0.30
CA VAL A 92 -0.66 -6.94 0.69
C VAL A 92 0.65 -6.66 1.41
N THR A 93 1.32 -5.57 1.04
CA THR A 93 2.59 -5.13 1.62
C THR A 93 2.62 -3.62 1.74
N ARG A 94 3.47 -3.08 2.63
CA ARG A 94 3.69 -1.63 2.71
C ARG A 94 4.87 -1.25 1.84
N ILE A 95 4.71 -0.22 1.04
CA ILE A 95 5.77 0.34 0.18
C ILE A 95 6.00 1.81 0.54
N ALA A 96 7.21 2.30 0.26
CA ALA A 96 7.41 3.75 0.16
C ALA A 96 6.66 4.26 -1.08
N PHE A 97 6.10 5.46 -0.99
CA PHE A 97 5.31 6.06 -2.06
C PHE A 97 5.60 7.55 -2.12
N GLY A 98 5.59 8.11 -3.32
CA GLY A 98 5.75 9.54 -3.55
C GLY A 98 5.21 9.94 -4.91
N VAL A 99 5.23 11.25 -5.16
CA VAL A 99 4.79 11.85 -6.42
C VAL A 99 5.92 12.75 -6.91
N GLU A 100 6.31 12.58 -8.17
CA GLU A 100 7.29 13.45 -8.83
C GLU A 100 6.65 14.81 -9.15
N SER A 101 7.48 15.81 -9.44
CA SER A 101 7.05 17.18 -9.77
C SER A 101 6.13 17.28 -10.99
N ASP A 102 6.14 16.29 -11.88
CA ASP A 102 5.23 16.18 -13.03
C ASP A 102 3.91 15.45 -12.73
N GLY A 103 3.69 15.06 -11.47
CA GLY A 103 2.50 14.32 -11.03
C GLY A 103 2.64 12.80 -11.12
N THR A 104 3.77 12.27 -11.59
CA THR A 104 3.98 10.82 -11.68
C THR A 104 4.05 10.20 -10.29
N MET A 105 3.13 9.28 -10.00
CA MET A 105 3.15 8.49 -8.77
C MET A 105 4.24 7.42 -8.88
N VAL A 106 5.15 7.37 -7.91
CA VAL A 106 6.30 6.46 -7.93
C VAL A 106 6.54 5.74 -6.61
N SER A 107 7.21 4.59 -6.71
CA SER A 107 7.75 3.86 -5.57
C SER A 107 9.16 3.36 -5.89
N LEU A 108 9.96 3.16 -4.85
CA LEU A 108 11.30 2.57 -4.92
C LEU A 108 11.24 1.19 -4.26
N ILE A 109 11.47 0.12 -5.02
CA ILE A 109 11.34 -1.26 -4.55
C ILE A 109 12.59 -2.09 -4.86
N SER A 110 12.87 -3.11 -4.04
CA SER A 110 13.91 -4.10 -4.32
C SER A 110 13.37 -5.22 -5.20
N ASP A 111 14.12 -5.61 -6.22
CA ASP A 111 13.91 -6.78 -7.07
C ASP A 111 13.92 -8.10 -6.31
N LEU A 112 14.53 -8.13 -5.12
CA LEU A 112 14.53 -9.29 -4.24
C LEU A 112 13.19 -9.49 -3.53
N SER A 113 12.35 -8.45 -3.47
CA SER A 113 11.06 -8.51 -2.80
C SER A 113 10.05 -9.40 -3.55
N ALA A 114 9.12 -9.99 -2.79
CA ALA A 114 8.03 -10.78 -3.37
C ALA A 114 7.11 -9.92 -4.26
N HIS A 115 6.86 -8.66 -3.89
CA HIS A 115 6.00 -7.77 -4.65
C HIS A 115 6.64 -7.32 -5.98
N ALA A 116 7.96 -7.13 -6.05
CA ALA A 116 8.62 -6.83 -7.33
C ALA A 116 8.47 -7.99 -8.33
N LYS A 117 8.69 -9.24 -7.88
CA LYS A 117 8.51 -10.44 -8.72
C LYS A 117 7.08 -10.56 -9.23
N ARG A 118 6.10 -10.34 -8.35
CA ARG A 118 4.67 -10.38 -8.69
C ARG A 118 4.30 -9.28 -9.70
N LEU A 119 4.78 -8.05 -9.50
CA LEU A 119 4.54 -6.94 -10.44
C LEU A 119 5.17 -7.18 -11.82
N LYS A 120 6.32 -7.85 -11.89
CA LYS A 120 6.93 -8.24 -13.17
C LYS A 120 6.08 -9.26 -13.93
N ALA A 121 5.40 -10.16 -13.24
CA ALA A 121 4.49 -11.13 -13.85
C ALA A 121 3.12 -10.52 -14.18
N HIS A 122 2.60 -9.68 -13.28
CA HIS A 122 1.28 -9.07 -13.36
C HIS A 122 1.37 -7.59 -12.94
N PRO A 123 1.40 -6.64 -13.90
CA PRO A 123 1.65 -5.23 -13.59
C PRO A 123 0.45 -4.52 -12.94
N ARG A 124 -0.73 -5.15 -12.88
CA ARG A 124 -1.90 -4.57 -12.23
C ARG A 124 -1.82 -4.75 -10.71
N CYS A 125 -2.10 -3.67 -10.00
CA CYS A 125 -2.08 -3.64 -8.54
C CYS A 125 -3.21 -2.77 -7.96
N GLY A 126 -3.45 -2.96 -6.67
CA GLY A 126 -4.23 -2.04 -5.85
C GLY A 126 -3.33 -1.26 -4.91
N LEU A 127 -3.70 -0.02 -4.60
CA LEU A 127 -3.08 0.80 -3.57
C LEU A 127 -4.15 1.26 -2.58
N LEU A 128 -3.84 1.28 -1.30
CA LEU A 128 -4.58 2.04 -0.30
C LEU A 128 -3.71 3.22 0.14
N ILE A 129 -4.25 4.42 -0.06
CA ILE A 129 -3.60 5.70 0.18
C ILE A 129 -4.43 6.47 1.21
N GLY A 130 -3.76 7.11 2.16
CA GLY A 130 -4.36 7.82 3.27
C GLY A 130 -4.01 7.16 4.60
N ASP A 131 -3.28 7.89 5.43
CA ASP A 131 -2.90 7.41 6.76
C ASP A 131 -4.00 7.74 7.77
N PRO A 132 -4.39 6.77 8.61
CA PRO A 132 -5.21 7.10 9.76
C PRO A 132 -4.41 7.99 10.73
N PRO A 133 -5.08 8.85 11.51
CA PRO A 133 -4.40 9.66 12.50
C PRO A 133 -3.84 8.78 13.63
N GLN A 134 -3.03 9.39 14.50
CA GLN A 134 -2.59 8.74 15.73
C GLN A 134 -3.72 8.57 16.77
N LYS A 135 -4.83 9.31 16.65
CA LYS A 135 -5.95 9.31 17.61
C LYS A 135 -7.30 9.46 16.89
N GLY A 136 -8.34 8.83 17.43
CA GLY A 136 -9.69 8.84 16.87
C GLY A 136 -10.04 7.51 16.19
N ASP A 137 -11.25 7.42 15.63
CA ASP A 137 -11.68 6.26 14.83
C ASP A 137 -11.00 6.30 13.44
N PRO A 138 -10.15 5.33 13.07
CA PRO A 138 -9.48 5.31 11.77
C PRO A 138 -10.45 5.26 10.58
N LEU A 139 -11.67 4.76 10.75
CA LEU A 139 -12.66 4.68 9.66
C LEU A 139 -13.34 6.02 9.34
N ALA A 140 -13.18 7.01 10.21
CA ALA A 140 -13.68 8.37 10.00
C ALA A 140 -12.77 9.19 9.05
N PHE A 141 -11.57 8.70 8.73
CA PHE A 141 -10.57 9.45 7.98
C PHE A 141 -10.63 9.17 6.47
N PRO A 142 -10.34 10.18 5.64
CA PRO A 142 -10.30 10.01 4.21
C PRO A 142 -9.26 8.97 3.78
N ARG A 143 -9.63 8.12 2.83
CA ARG A 143 -8.76 7.13 2.21
C ARG A 143 -9.17 6.88 0.77
N LEU A 144 -8.17 6.62 -0.07
CA LEU A 144 -8.32 6.33 -1.47
C LEU A 144 -7.87 4.89 -1.74
N SER A 145 -8.79 4.07 -2.21
CA SER A 145 -8.46 2.79 -2.85
C SER A 145 -8.22 3.03 -4.33
N LEU A 146 -7.03 2.75 -4.83
CA LEU A 146 -6.63 3.04 -6.20
C LEU A 146 -6.29 1.75 -6.95
N ALA A 147 -6.91 1.52 -8.09
CA ALA A 147 -6.46 0.52 -9.05
C ALA A 147 -5.45 1.15 -10.00
N ALA A 148 -4.31 0.49 -10.21
CA ALA A 148 -3.24 1.02 -11.04
C ALA A 148 -2.54 -0.08 -11.85
N GLU A 149 -1.81 0.35 -12.88
CA GLU A 149 -0.85 -0.47 -13.60
C GLU A 149 0.56 0.06 -13.39
N VAL A 150 1.52 -0.84 -13.19
CA VAL A 150 2.90 -0.51 -12.87
C VAL A 150 3.80 -0.61 -14.09
N ARG A 151 4.70 0.37 -14.24
CA ARG A 151 5.82 0.32 -15.17
C ARG A 151 7.14 0.48 -14.41
N PHE A 152 8.09 -0.41 -14.65
CA PHE A 152 9.45 -0.26 -14.14
C PHE A 152 10.18 0.84 -14.92
N LEU A 153 10.90 1.69 -14.20
CA LEU A 153 11.66 2.81 -14.76
C LEU A 153 13.11 2.39 -14.89
N SER A 154 13.68 2.57 -16.10
CA SER A 154 15.07 2.21 -16.36
C SER A 154 16.02 3.13 -15.60
N ARG A 155 17.13 2.58 -15.10
CA ARG A 155 18.24 3.39 -14.53
C ARG A 155 18.98 4.19 -15.60
N ASP A 156 18.92 3.74 -16.85
CA ASP A 156 19.50 4.43 -18.00
C ASP A 156 18.61 5.54 -18.55
N ASP A 157 17.41 5.72 -17.98
CA ASP A 157 16.51 6.82 -18.37
C ASP A 157 17.15 8.17 -17.99
N PRO A 158 17.20 9.17 -18.89
CA PRO A 158 17.76 10.50 -18.59
C PRO A 158 17.13 11.18 -17.37
N SER A 159 15.87 10.87 -17.04
CA SER A 159 15.17 11.39 -15.86
C SER A 159 15.60 10.73 -14.54
N HIS A 160 16.32 9.61 -14.56
CA HIS A 160 16.64 8.82 -13.36
C HIS A 160 17.40 9.63 -12.31
N SER A 161 18.40 10.43 -12.71
CA SER A 161 19.16 11.25 -11.76
C SER A 161 18.27 12.30 -11.07
N ALA A 162 17.41 12.99 -11.84
CA ALA A 162 16.49 13.98 -11.31
C ALA A 162 15.46 13.35 -10.36
N ARG A 163 14.89 12.21 -10.75
CA ARG A 163 13.97 11.40 -9.92
C ARG A 163 14.58 11.00 -8.59
N ARG A 164 15.83 10.50 -8.63
CA ARG A 164 16.58 10.12 -7.44
C ARG A 164 16.74 11.30 -6.49
N ASP A 165 17.17 12.44 -7.00
CA ASP A 165 17.43 13.64 -6.19
C ASP A 165 16.12 14.23 -5.63
N GLU A 166 15.03 14.18 -6.38
CA GLU A 166 13.71 14.56 -5.91
C GLU A 166 13.21 13.61 -4.81
N TRP A 167 13.29 12.30 -5.03
CA TRP A 167 12.87 11.28 -4.07
C TRP A 167 13.59 11.43 -2.72
N LEU A 168 14.89 11.74 -2.72
CA LEU A 168 15.65 11.92 -1.49
C LEU A 168 15.24 13.14 -0.66
N LYS A 169 14.55 14.14 -1.25
CA LYS A 169 14.01 15.28 -0.50
C LYS A 169 12.90 14.85 0.45
N THR A 170 12.08 13.90 0.04
CA THR A 170 10.93 13.40 0.82
C THR A 170 11.21 12.09 1.55
N HIS A 171 12.17 11.30 1.06
CA HIS A 171 12.55 9.99 1.61
C HIS A 171 14.06 9.91 1.88
N PRO A 172 14.62 10.77 2.76
CA PRO A 172 16.07 10.87 2.95
C PRO A 172 16.73 9.56 3.43
N LYS A 173 15.98 8.70 4.14
CA LYS A 173 16.46 7.38 4.57
C LYS A 173 16.71 6.41 3.41
N SER A 174 16.14 6.68 2.23
CA SER A 174 16.41 5.88 1.03
C SER A 174 17.84 6.00 0.52
N ALA A 175 18.60 7.04 0.93
CA ALA A 175 20.02 7.18 0.58
C ALA A 175 20.87 5.95 0.96
N LEU A 176 20.41 5.13 1.91
CA LEU A 176 21.09 3.91 2.34
C LEU A 176 21.01 2.75 1.34
N TYR A 177 20.07 2.78 0.38
CA TYR A 177 19.79 1.66 -0.51
C TYR A 177 19.38 2.03 -1.94
N ILE A 178 19.04 3.29 -2.22
CA ILE A 178 18.53 3.77 -3.52
C ILE A 178 19.49 3.50 -4.69
N ASP A 179 20.79 3.44 -4.41
CA ASP A 179 21.82 3.22 -5.43
C ASP A 179 22.18 1.75 -5.64
N PHE A 180 21.62 0.84 -4.84
CA PHE A 180 21.84 -0.60 -5.00
C PHE A 180 21.25 -1.08 -6.33
N SER A 181 21.95 -2.02 -6.97
CA SER A 181 21.60 -2.52 -8.31
C SER A 181 20.27 -3.28 -8.35
N ASP A 182 19.80 -3.78 -7.21
CA ASP A 182 18.51 -4.46 -7.10
C ASP A 182 17.35 -3.49 -6.75
N PHE A 183 17.61 -2.21 -6.48
CA PHE A 183 16.55 -1.23 -6.23
C PHE A 183 16.16 -0.50 -7.51
N ASN A 184 14.87 -0.51 -7.81
CA ASN A 184 14.29 0.09 -9.01
C ASN A 184 13.14 1.03 -8.65
N PHE A 185 13.07 2.13 -9.39
CA PHE A 185 11.85 2.94 -9.40
C PHE A 185 10.78 2.27 -10.24
N ILE A 186 9.54 2.35 -9.76
CA ILE A 186 8.35 1.99 -10.51
C ILE A 186 7.41 3.19 -10.56
N ALA A 187 6.69 3.36 -11.67
CA ALA A 187 5.64 4.35 -11.83
C ALA A 187 4.27 3.68 -11.84
N PHE A 188 3.29 4.32 -11.21
CA PHE A 188 1.90 3.89 -11.21
C PHE A 188 1.10 4.72 -12.22
N THR A 189 0.41 4.03 -13.12
CA THR A 189 -0.61 4.63 -13.97
C THR A 189 -1.98 4.34 -13.35
N PRO A 190 -2.69 5.35 -12.81
CA PRO A 190 -4.00 5.15 -12.22
C PRO A 190 -5.02 4.70 -13.28
N LEU A 191 -5.86 3.73 -12.94
CA LEU A 191 -6.96 3.25 -13.78
C LEU A 191 -8.30 3.87 -13.34
N HIS A 192 -8.59 3.76 -12.05
CA HIS A 192 -9.72 4.36 -11.34
C HIS A 192 -9.45 4.29 -9.83
N GLY A 193 -10.24 5.01 -9.04
CA GLY A 193 -10.15 4.93 -7.59
C GLY A 193 -11.49 5.11 -6.90
N ASP A 194 -11.58 4.61 -5.68
CA ASP A 194 -12.73 4.78 -4.81
C ASP A 194 -12.29 5.60 -3.60
N LEU A 195 -12.83 6.81 -3.49
CA LEU A 195 -12.55 7.73 -2.40
C LEU A 195 -13.61 7.57 -1.33
N ASN A 196 -13.18 7.19 -0.13
CA ASN A 196 -13.96 7.41 1.07
C ASN A 196 -13.48 8.71 1.71
N GLY A 197 -14.29 9.76 1.68
CA GLY A 197 -13.98 11.09 2.22
C GLY A 197 -14.38 11.27 3.70
N GLY A 198 -14.59 10.16 4.42
CA GLY A 198 -15.17 10.14 5.77
C GLY A 198 -16.63 9.69 5.78
N PHE A 199 -17.32 9.93 6.89
CA PHE A 199 -18.67 9.39 7.13
C PHE A 199 -19.66 9.80 6.02
N GLY A 200 -20.26 8.81 5.36
CA GLY A 200 -21.27 9.01 4.31
C GLY A 200 -20.78 9.64 3.00
N LYS A 201 -19.46 9.77 2.80
CA LYS A 201 -18.87 10.36 1.60
C LYS A 201 -18.08 9.30 0.82
N ALA A 202 -18.72 8.68 -0.17
CA ALA A 202 -18.09 7.72 -1.06
C ALA A 202 -18.22 8.18 -2.51
N TYR A 203 -17.12 8.16 -3.26
CA TYR A 203 -17.04 8.62 -4.64
C TYR A 203 -16.27 7.61 -5.49
N HIS A 204 -16.66 7.48 -6.75
CA HIS A 204 -15.89 6.76 -7.76
C HIS A 204 -15.17 7.76 -8.66
N LEU A 205 -13.86 7.60 -8.78
CA LEU A 205 -12.96 8.51 -9.49
C LEU A 205 -12.44 7.82 -10.75
N THR A 206 -12.59 8.51 -11.88
CA THR A 206 -11.95 8.11 -13.12
C THR A 206 -10.45 8.43 -13.08
N ARG A 207 -9.68 7.90 -14.04
CA ARG A 207 -8.29 8.32 -14.23
C ARG A 207 -8.13 9.83 -14.34
N ALA A 208 -9.03 10.53 -15.03
CA ALA A 208 -8.94 11.98 -15.22
C ALA A 208 -9.14 12.78 -13.93
N ASP A 209 -9.93 12.24 -13.00
CA ASP A 209 -10.14 12.86 -11.68
C ASP A 209 -8.86 12.81 -10.81
N LEU A 210 -8.00 11.82 -11.04
CA LEU A 210 -6.83 11.48 -10.22
C LEU A 210 -5.52 12.16 -10.66
N ILE A 211 -5.48 12.74 -11.87
CA ILE A 211 -4.32 13.41 -12.46
C ILE A 211 -4.42 14.92 -12.42
#